data_AF-A0A2N3MYR4-F1
#
_entry.id   AF-A0A2N3MYR4-F1
#
_cell.length_a   1.000
_cell.length_b   1.000
_cell.length_c   1.000
_cell.angle_alpha   90.00
_cell.angle_beta   90.00
_cell.angle_gamma   90.00
#
_symmetry.space_group_name_H-M   'P 1'
#
loop_
_entity.id
_entity.type
_entity.pdbx_description
1 polymer ?
#
loop_
_entity_poly.entity_id
_entity_poly.type
_entity_poly.pdbx_seq_one_letter_code
_entity_poly.pdbx_strand_id
1 'polypeptide(L)'
;MPPKSRTVVSKAKNPEPSKEPQETEPTSVKQLSQSRYYQLNPVTKRFETEGLEALTPAERQTWANAQLLPRIAGKQTILPAKVEREYWKQVAKDNLPIRSLRKDYEWGTDKTGRDVGEYAPQDLEERRRKQDRLAALTIEHERFLTKRDLKARGARDRKGNAYEITEEDIQQEKRRRAEMAHLNKELYNDRGSAYSTDPEWDDVIPIPAIEPEGALAAIAYPDDYAEAMSYLRAVMAAEEASPRCLRLTDHIISMNPAHYTVWLYRFKIISTLNLPVPDEIDWLNEVALAHLKNYQIWHHRQLLIDHYYPQIADDAEALKKLGRSESQFIAMMLDEDTKNYHVWSYRQYLVRKLNLFNLHELMLTQNLIEDDVRNNSAWSHRFLVVFSDPKASTEGSHATEYDAKVPSETVDREIAYAKEKILLAPQNQAAWNYLRGVLVKGGRKMGEVKEFSGEFVTALGDDAKEEVRSSHALDCLAEAYLEDGNKDKAKLCLERLAVKWDPIRAGYWNYRQQLVDVA
;
A
#
# COMPACT_ATOMS: atom_id res chain seq x y z
N MET A 1 66.16 -81.80 -44.19
CA MET A 1 66.97 -80.69 -44.76
C MET A 1 66.46 -80.44 -46.16
N PRO A 2 66.29 -79.17 -46.63
CA PRO A 2 67.22 -78.07 -46.37
C PRO A 2 66.64 -76.91 -45.54
N PRO A 3 67.52 -76.12 -44.90
CA PRO A 3 67.14 -74.94 -44.13
C PRO A 3 67.59 -73.61 -44.76
N LYS A 4 67.04 -72.52 -44.19
CA LYS A 4 67.47 -71.10 -44.18
C LYS A 4 67.24 -70.23 -45.42
N SER A 5 66.54 -69.11 -45.19
CA SER A 5 67.24 -67.82 -45.03
C SER A 5 66.43 -66.84 -44.18
N ARG A 6 67.11 -66.23 -43.21
CA ARG A 6 66.69 -65.04 -42.47
C ARG A 6 67.08 -63.83 -43.32
N THR A 7 66.16 -62.90 -43.52
CA THR A 7 66.49 -61.53 -43.94
C THR A 7 66.05 -60.58 -42.84
N VAL A 8 66.95 -59.70 -42.45
CA VAL A 8 66.82 -58.77 -41.32
C VAL A 8 66.67 -57.34 -41.87
N VAL A 9 65.61 -56.67 -41.41
CA VAL A 9 65.43 -55.21 -41.16
C VAL A 9 65.13 -54.26 -42.32
N SER A 10 63.98 -53.57 -42.20
CA SER A 10 63.95 -52.10 -42.10
C SER A 10 62.76 -51.63 -41.23
N LYS A 11 63.03 -50.78 -40.25
CA LYS A 11 62.05 -50.06 -39.43
C LYS A 11 61.44 -48.93 -40.28
N ALA A 12 60.14 -48.96 -40.52
CA ALA A 12 59.38 -47.79 -40.99
C ALA A 12 58.87 -47.01 -39.77
N LYS A 13 59.13 -45.70 -39.74
CA LYS A 13 58.68 -44.75 -38.73
C LYS A 13 57.14 -44.62 -38.76
N ASN A 14 56.51 -44.62 -37.59
CA ASN A 14 55.13 -44.15 -37.43
C ASN A 14 55.04 -42.66 -37.84
N PRO A 15 54.05 -42.24 -38.64
CA PRO A 15 53.68 -40.84 -38.73
C PRO A 15 52.94 -40.39 -37.45
N GLU A 16 53.23 -39.17 -37.02
CA GLU A 16 52.60 -38.51 -35.87
C GLU A 16 51.07 -38.35 -36.04
N PRO A 17 50.28 -38.39 -34.95
CA PRO A 17 48.84 -38.17 -35.01
C PRO A 17 48.52 -36.70 -35.34
N SER A 18 47.71 -36.50 -36.37
CA SER A 18 47.10 -35.21 -36.70
C SER A 18 46.24 -34.70 -35.53
N LYS A 19 46.45 -33.44 -35.14
CA LYS A 19 45.62 -32.72 -34.16
C LYS A 19 44.15 -32.73 -34.59
N GLU A 20 43.29 -33.38 -33.81
CA GLU A 20 41.84 -33.19 -33.89
C GLU A 20 41.49 -31.74 -33.49
N PRO A 21 40.51 -31.08 -34.13
CA PRO A 21 40.06 -29.76 -33.72
C PRO A 21 39.42 -29.81 -32.32
N GLN A 22 39.80 -28.91 -31.43
CA GLN A 22 39.09 -28.70 -30.16
C GLN A 22 37.63 -28.33 -30.47
N GLU A 23 36.69 -29.24 -30.18
CA GLU A 23 35.27 -28.93 -30.25
C GLU A 23 34.94 -27.88 -29.17
N THR A 24 34.40 -26.73 -29.59
CA THR A 24 33.87 -25.70 -28.70
C THR A 24 32.80 -26.27 -27.79
N GLU A 25 32.89 -26.03 -26.48
CA GLU A 25 31.86 -26.48 -25.54
C GLU A 25 30.48 -25.94 -25.95
N PRO A 26 29.43 -26.78 -25.95
CA PRO A 26 28.10 -26.36 -26.37
C PRO A 26 27.54 -25.32 -25.42
N THR A 27 27.15 -24.16 -25.95
CA THR A 27 26.64 -23.02 -25.15
C THR A 27 25.14 -23.10 -24.89
N SER A 28 24.41 -23.96 -25.62
CA SER A 28 22.99 -24.21 -25.41
C SER A 28 22.64 -25.70 -25.36
N VAL A 29 21.50 -26.02 -24.76
CA VAL A 29 20.96 -27.38 -24.67
C VAL A 29 20.67 -27.95 -26.06
N LYS A 30 20.23 -27.13 -27.02
CA LYS A 30 20.05 -27.55 -28.42
C LYS A 30 21.39 -27.94 -29.06
N GLN A 31 22.44 -27.15 -28.85
CA GLN A 31 23.79 -27.50 -29.33
C GLN A 31 24.35 -28.74 -28.63
N LEU A 32 24.09 -28.89 -27.32
CA LEU A 32 24.48 -30.09 -26.58
C LEU A 32 23.77 -31.35 -27.11
N SER A 33 22.47 -31.25 -27.39
CA SER A 33 21.69 -32.31 -28.04
C SER A 33 22.24 -32.67 -29.41
N GLN A 34 22.55 -31.66 -30.23
CA GLN A 34 23.14 -31.86 -31.56
C GLN A 34 24.54 -32.49 -31.48
N SER A 35 25.37 -32.05 -30.53
CA SER A 35 26.69 -32.64 -30.27
C SER A 35 26.55 -34.12 -29.86
N ARG A 36 25.66 -34.44 -28.90
CA ARG A 36 25.37 -35.83 -28.50
C ARG A 36 24.85 -36.69 -29.65
N TYR A 37 24.02 -36.13 -30.52
CA TYR A 37 23.57 -36.82 -31.72
C TYR A 37 24.75 -37.24 -32.59
N TYR A 38 25.68 -36.32 -32.87
CA TYR A 38 26.83 -36.62 -33.71
C TYR A 38 27.89 -37.51 -33.03
N GLN A 39 28.04 -37.43 -31.70
CA GLN A 39 28.87 -38.37 -30.93
C GLN A 39 28.38 -39.82 -31.08
N LEU A 40 27.06 -40.02 -31.12
CA LEU A 40 26.45 -41.33 -31.31
C LEU A 40 26.34 -41.74 -32.79
N ASN A 41 26.59 -40.82 -33.73
CA ASN A 41 26.48 -41.03 -35.18
C ASN A 41 27.69 -40.44 -35.93
N PRO A 42 28.93 -40.90 -35.66
CA PRO A 42 30.15 -40.29 -36.19
C PRO A 42 30.24 -40.41 -37.72
N VAL A 43 29.81 -41.54 -38.28
CA VAL A 43 29.78 -41.75 -39.74
C VAL A 43 28.79 -40.80 -40.42
N THR A 44 27.64 -40.54 -39.78
CA THR A 44 26.66 -39.56 -40.26
C THR A 44 27.22 -38.15 -40.23
N LYS A 45 27.99 -37.79 -39.19
CA LYS A 45 28.69 -36.50 -39.13
C LYS A 45 29.65 -36.35 -40.32
N ARG A 46 30.51 -37.35 -40.56
CA ARG A 46 31.47 -37.35 -41.69
C ARG A 46 30.78 -37.28 -43.05
N PHE A 47 29.70 -38.03 -43.23
CA PHE A 47 28.88 -37.95 -44.44
C PHE A 47 28.39 -36.52 -44.71
N GLU A 48 27.87 -35.83 -43.67
CA GLU A 48 27.32 -34.48 -43.81
C GLU A 48 28.39 -33.41 -44.01
N THR A 49 29.60 -33.59 -43.48
CA THR A 49 30.70 -32.61 -43.58
C THR A 49 31.58 -32.82 -44.81
N GLU A 50 31.86 -34.07 -45.19
CA GLU A 50 32.82 -34.44 -46.24
C GLU A 50 32.17 -35.06 -47.48
N GLY A 51 30.87 -35.42 -47.42
CA GLY A 51 30.13 -36.05 -48.52
C GLY A 51 30.29 -37.58 -48.59
N LEU A 52 29.45 -38.24 -49.41
CA LEU A 52 29.43 -39.71 -49.54
C LEU A 52 30.75 -40.28 -50.07
N GLU A 53 31.42 -39.52 -50.93
CA GLU A 53 32.64 -39.93 -51.63
C GLU A 53 33.84 -40.05 -50.69
N ALA A 54 33.83 -39.32 -49.57
CA ALA A 54 34.87 -39.34 -48.54
C ALA A 54 34.77 -40.56 -47.59
N LEU A 55 33.66 -41.30 -47.64
CA LEU A 55 33.44 -42.46 -46.78
C LEU A 55 34.06 -43.74 -47.39
N THR A 56 34.79 -44.48 -46.55
CA THR A 56 35.26 -45.83 -46.89
C THR A 56 34.09 -46.77 -47.20
N PRO A 57 34.30 -47.90 -47.91
CA PRO A 57 33.23 -48.88 -48.14
C PRO A 57 32.55 -49.38 -46.86
N ALA A 58 33.31 -49.55 -45.78
CA ALA A 58 32.78 -49.98 -44.48
C ALA A 58 31.92 -48.89 -43.82
N GLU A 59 32.34 -47.62 -43.92
CA GLU A 59 31.57 -46.47 -43.44
C GLU A 59 30.30 -46.25 -44.25
N ARG A 60 30.33 -46.44 -45.57
CA ARG A 60 29.11 -46.40 -46.40
C ARG A 60 28.09 -47.47 -45.99
N GLN A 61 28.57 -48.68 -45.67
CA GLN A 61 27.73 -49.75 -45.14
C GLN A 61 27.18 -49.41 -43.75
N THR A 62 28.02 -48.87 -42.86
CA THR A 62 27.63 -48.43 -41.50
C THR A 62 26.56 -47.33 -41.57
N TRP A 63 26.75 -46.33 -42.43
CA TRP A 63 25.79 -45.26 -42.66
C TRP A 63 24.46 -45.78 -43.20
N ALA A 64 24.49 -46.62 -44.25
CA ALA A 64 23.28 -47.21 -44.81
C ALA A 64 22.51 -48.06 -43.78
N ASN A 65 23.24 -48.81 -42.96
CA ASN A 65 22.66 -49.57 -41.86
C ASN A 65 22.01 -48.65 -40.83
N ALA A 66 22.68 -47.56 -40.44
CA ALA A 66 22.15 -46.58 -39.47
C ALA A 66 20.86 -45.91 -39.97
N GLN A 67 20.72 -45.62 -41.26
CA GLN A 67 19.49 -45.03 -41.84
C GLN A 67 18.29 -46.00 -41.81
N LEU A 68 18.54 -47.30 -41.98
CA LEU A 68 17.49 -48.33 -41.98
C LEU A 68 17.12 -48.79 -40.56
N LEU A 69 18.01 -48.57 -39.58
CA LEU A 69 17.89 -49.12 -38.23
C LEU A 69 16.58 -48.75 -37.52
N PRO A 70 16.11 -47.48 -37.51
CA PRO A 70 14.86 -47.14 -36.83
C PRO A 70 13.64 -47.84 -37.46
N ARG A 71 13.63 -48.03 -38.78
CA ARG A 71 12.53 -48.67 -39.50
C ARG A 71 12.50 -50.17 -39.29
N ILE A 72 13.67 -50.81 -39.25
CA ILE A 72 13.79 -52.25 -39.00
C ILE A 72 13.51 -52.55 -37.52
N ALA A 73 14.10 -51.79 -36.59
CA ALA A 73 13.86 -51.92 -35.15
C ALA A 73 12.38 -51.66 -34.79
N GLY A 74 11.74 -50.71 -35.48
CA GLY A 74 10.32 -50.40 -35.35
C GLY A 74 9.37 -51.31 -36.13
N LYS A 75 9.88 -52.37 -36.80
CA LYS A 75 9.12 -53.30 -37.66
C LYS A 75 8.34 -52.64 -38.81
N GLN A 76 8.73 -51.44 -39.21
CA GLN A 76 8.16 -50.72 -40.36
C GLN A 76 8.75 -51.22 -41.69
N THR A 77 9.89 -51.92 -41.65
CA THR A 77 10.49 -52.59 -42.80
C THR A 77 10.82 -54.03 -42.41
N ILE A 78 10.20 -54.99 -43.09
CA ILE A 78 10.37 -56.42 -42.83
C ILE A 78 11.42 -56.97 -43.80
N LEU A 79 12.52 -57.49 -43.26
CA LEU A 79 13.56 -58.15 -44.05
C LEU A 79 13.36 -59.67 -44.03
N PRO A 80 13.76 -60.40 -45.08
CA PRO A 80 13.81 -61.87 -45.03
C PRO A 80 14.70 -62.35 -43.89
N ALA A 81 14.31 -63.41 -43.18
CA ALA A 81 14.94 -63.85 -41.92
C ALA A 81 16.48 -64.04 -41.99
N LYS A 82 17.01 -64.46 -43.16
CA LYS A 82 18.46 -64.58 -43.38
C LYS A 82 19.15 -63.21 -43.47
N VAL A 83 18.54 -62.26 -44.16
CA VAL A 83 19.03 -60.88 -44.34
C VAL A 83 18.94 -60.11 -43.02
N GLU A 84 17.84 -60.28 -42.29
CA GLU A 84 17.63 -59.67 -40.98
C GLU A 84 18.72 -60.11 -39.98
N ARG A 85 19.05 -61.41 -39.94
CA ARG A 85 20.10 -61.93 -39.05
C ARG A 85 21.47 -61.35 -39.35
N GLU A 86 21.84 -61.24 -40.63
CA GLU A 86 23.12 -60.65 -41.02
C GLU A 86 23.15 -59.13 -40.78
N TYR A 87 22.02 -58.44 -41.00
CA TYR A 87 21.86 -57.03 -40.69
C TYR A 87 22.09 -56.74 -39.19
N TRP A 88 21.43 -57.49 -38.29
CA TRP A 88 21.62 -57.31 -36.85
C TRP A 88 23.03 -57.66 -36.36
N LYS A 89 23.70 -58.64 -36.97
CA LYS A 89 25.12 -58.90 -36.70
C LYS A 89 25.99 -57.69 -37.03
N GLN A 90 25.72 -57.04 -38.16
CA GLN A 90 26.47 -55.87 -38.60
C GLN A 90 26.17 -54.64 -37.71
N VAL A 91 24.90 -54.41 -37.35
CA VAL A 91 24.49 -53.37 -36.39
C VAL A 91 25.20 -53.53 -35.04
N ALA A 92 25.28 -54.76 -34.52
CA ALA A 92 25.99 -55.05 -33.27
C ALA A 92 27.52 -54.88 -33.41
N LYS A 93 28.09 -55.29 -34.55
CA LYS A 93 29.52 -55.12 -34.85
C LYS A 93 29.93 -53.66 -34.94
N ASP A 94 29.08 -52.82 -35.54
CA ASP A 94 29.32 -51.38 -35.71
C ASP A 94 28.85 -50.55 -34.50
N ASN A 95 28.34 -51.22 -33.46
CA ASN A 95 27.83 -50.63 -32.22
C ASN A 95 26.80 -49.51 -32.44
N LEU A 96 25.92 -49.68 -33.43
CA LEU A 96 24.94 -48.67 -33.80
C LEU A 96 23.83 -48.54 -32.73
N PRO A 97 23.49 -47.33 -32.28
CA PRO A 97 22.48 -47.13 -31.24
C PRO A 97 21.08 -47.43 -31.78
N ILE A 98 20.40 -48.44 -31.20
CA ILE A 98 19.02 -48.80 -31.55
C ILE A 98 18.05 -47.63 -31.31
N ARG A 99 18.33 -46.80 -30.31
CA ARG A 99 17.62 -45.54 -30.03
C ARG A 99 18.64 -44.41 -30.01
N SER A 100 18.60 -43.55 -31.02
CA SER A 100 19.36 -42.31 -31.07
C SER A 100 18.45 -41.11 -30.82
N LEU A 101 19.04 -40.03 -30.30
CA LEU A 101 18.39 -38.72 -30.32
C LEU A 101 18.09 -38.36 -31.79
N ARG A 102 16.99 -37.68 -32.06
CA ARG A 102 16.73 -37.17 -33.41
C ARG A 102 17.61 -35.96 -33.70
N LYS A 103 18.03 -35.79 -34.95
CA LYS A 103 18.82 -34.63 -35.38
C LYS A 103 18.06 -33.31 -35.18
N ASP A 104 16.77 -33.35 -35.43
CA ASP A 104 15.77 -32.28 -35.30
C ASP A 104 15.01 -32.37 -33.97
N TYR A 105 15.67 -32.81 -32.89
CA TYR A 105 15.01 -32.90 -31.58
C TYR A 105 14.67 -31.50 -31.05
N GLU A 106 13.38 -31.24 -30.88
CA GLU A 106 12.86 -30.02 -30.27
C GLU A 106 12.53 -30.28 -28.80
N TRP A 107 13.06 -29.44 -27.92
CA TRP A 107 12.81 -29.52 -26.48
C TRP A 107 11.46 -28.91 -26.08
N GLY A 108 10.79 -28.20 -27.00
CA GLY A 108 9.56 -27.48 -26.75
C GLY A 108 9.77 -26.19 -25.95
N THR A 109 8.67 -25.52 -25.64
CA THR A 109 8.67 -24.32 -24.82
C THR A 109 8.34 -24.64 -23.38
N ASP A 110 8.89 -23.84 -22.47
CA ASP A 110 8.52 -23.91 -21.05
C ASP A 110 7.23 -23.13 -20.76
N LYS A 111 6.79 -23.15 -19.49
CA LYS A 111 5.55 -22.46 -19.05
C LYS A 111 5.56 -20.94 -19.27
N THR A 112 6.72 -20.33 -19.49
CA THR A 112 6.87 -18.90 -19.78
C THR A 112 6.94 -18.61 -21.28
N GLY A 113 6.87 -19.65 -22.12
CA GLY A 113 6.95 -19.55 -23.57
C GLY A 113 8.37 -19.56 -24.14
N ARG A 114 9.41 -19.74 -23.31
CA ARG A 114 10.81 -19.78 -23.76
C ARG A 114 11.17 -21.17 -24.29
N ASP A 115 11.86 -21.25 -25.44
CA ASP A 115 12.38 -22.51 -25.97
C ASP A 115 13.42 -23.12 -25.00
N VAL A 116 13.15 -24.34 -24.54
CA VAL A 116 14.01 -25.07 -23.61
C VAL A 116 15.38 -25.38 -24.24
N GLY A 117 15.46 -25.47 -25.57
CA GLY A 117 16.70 -25.68 -26.29
C GLY A 117 17.68 -24.49 -26.22
N GLU A 118 17.20 -23.30 -25.89
CA GLU A 118 18.02 -22.07 -25.81
C GLU A 118 18.69 -21.86 -24.45
N TYR A 119 18.36 -22.68 -23.44
CA TYR A 119 19.01 -22.59 -22.14
C TYR A 119 20.48 -23.03 -22.23
N ALA A 120 21.34 -22.45 -21.39
CA ALA A 120 22.63 -23.06 -21.12
C ALA A 120 22.41 -24.39 -20.36
N PRO A 121 23.24 -25.43 -20.59
CA PRO A 121 23.05 -26.73 -19.92
C PRO A 121 23.02 -26.65 -18.39
N GLN A 122 23.81 -25.75 -17.79
CA GLN A 122 23.87 -25.55 -16.34
C GLN A 122 22.59 -24.88 -15.81
N ASP A 123 22.09 -23.85 -16.50
CA ASP A 123 20.85 -23.16 -16.15
C ASP A 123 19.64 -24.11 -16.19
N LEU A 124 19.59 -25.00 -17.19
CA LEU A 124 18.51 -25.99 -17.31
C LEU A 124 18.58 -27.00 -16.15
N GLU A 125 19.78 -27.42 -15.75
CA GLU A 125 19.98 -28.34 -14.62
C GLU A 125 19.57 -27.70 -13.29
N GLU A 126 19.95 -26.45 -13.03
CA GLU A 126 19.47 -25.70 -11.86
C GLU A 126 17.94 -25.54 -11.88
N ARG A 127 17.36 -25.20 -13.03
CA ARG A 127 15.91 -25.10 -13.20
C ARG A 127 15.21 -26.42 -12.87
N ARG A 128 15.75 -27.56 -13.32
CA ARG A 128 15.22 -28.89 -12.98
C ARG A 128 15.29 -29.19 -11.49
N ARG A 129 16.41 -28.89 -10.83
CA ARG A 129 16.55 -29.06 -9.38
C ARG A 129 15.50 -28.25 -8.60
N LYS A 130 15.25 -27.01 -9.03
CA LYS A 130 14.19 -26.17 -8.45
C LYS A 130 12.80 -26.77 -8.68
N GLN A 131 12.53 -27.32 -9.88
CA GLN A 131 11.27 -28.01 -10.18
C GLN A 131 11.09 -29.29 -9.35
N ASP A 132 12.15 -30.09 -9.19
CA ASP A 132 12.13 -31.31 -8.37
C ASP A 132 11.89 -30.97 -6.89
N ARG A 133 12.54 -29.91 -6.39
CA ARG A 133 12.31 -29.40 -5.03
C ARG A 133 10.87 -28.93 -4.85
N LEU A 134 10.35 -28.16 -5.80
CA LEU A 134 8.96 -27.71 -5.78
C LEU A 134 7.99 -28.91 -5.78
N ALA A 135 8.22 -29.91 -6.62
CA ALA A 135 7.39 -31.12 -6.66
C ALA A 135 7.43 -31.89 -5.34
N ALA A 136 8.60 -32.02 -4.71
CA ALA A 136 8.74 -32.64 -3.40
C ALA A 136 7.96 -31.88 -2.32
N LEU A 137 8.07 -30.54 -2.29
CA LEU A 137 7.33 -29.70 -1.37
C LEU A 137 5.81 -29.80 -1.60
N THR A 138 5.35 -29.85 -2.85
CA THR A 138 3.92 -30.04 -3.17
C THR A 138 3.38 -31.35 -2.62
N ILE A 139 4.13 -32.46 -2.75
CA ILE A 139 3.73 -33.75 -2.17
C ILE A 139 3.62 -33.67 -0.64
N GLU A 140 4.55 -32.99 0.01
CA GLU A 140 4.48 -32.79 1.47
C GLU A 140 3.31 -31.90 1.89
N HIS A 141 3.02 -30.85 1.12
CA HIS A 141 1.88 -29.96 1.32
C HIS A 141 0.55 -30.73 1.19
N GLU A 142 0.38 -31.55 0.16
CA GLU A 142 -0.81 -32.41 -0.01
C GLU A 142 -0.99 -33.38 1.17
N ARG A 143 0.12 -33.90 1.71
CA ARG A 143 0.09 -34.74 2.93
C ARG A 143 -0.40 -33.96 4.15
N PHE A 144 0.06 -32.72 4.32
CA PHE A 144 -0.42 -31.85 5.40
C PHE A 144 -1.93 -31.58 5.26
N LEU A 145 -2.40 -31.20 4.07
CA LEU A 145 -3.82 -30.97 3.81
C LEU A 145 -4.67 -32.21 4.10
N THR A 146 -4.21 -33.38 3.65
CA THR A 146 -4.85 -34.67 3.92
C THR A 146 -4.93 -34.94 5.43
N LYS A 147 -3.82 -34.71 6.16
CA LYS A 147 -3.78 -34.86 7.62
C LYS A 147 -4.81 -33.95 8.31
N ARG A 148 -4.95 -32.72 7.83
CA ARG A 148 -5.92 -31.75 8.39
C ARG A 148 -7.37 -32.13 8.09
N ASP A 149 -7.69 -32.55 6.87
CA ASP A 149 -9.04 -33.02 6.50
C ASP A 149 -9.43 -34.26 7.34
N LEU A 150 -8.51 -35.20 7.51
CA LEU A 150 -8.72 -36.38 8.36
C LEU A 150 -8.98 -36.00 9.83
N LYS A 151 -8.26 -35.00 10.37
CA LYS A 151 -8.55 -34.44 11.70
C LYS A 151 -9.93 -33.81 11.76
N ALA A 152 -10.29 -32.98 10.78
CA ALA A 152 -11.59 -32.29 10.73
C ALA A 152 -12.78 -33.28 10.70
N ARG A 153 -12.62 -34.42 10.01
CA ARG A 153 -13.63 -35.49 9.95
C ARG A 153 -13.64 -36.42 11.17
N GLY A 154 -12.75 -36.21 12.15
CA GLY A 154 -12.60 -37.09 13.30
C GLY A 154 -12.13 -38.50 12.95
N ALA A 155 -11.44 -38.68 11.82
CA ALA A 155 -10.91 -39.96 11.39
C ALA A 155 -9.80 -40.46 12.34
N ARG A 156 -9.57 -41.77 12.35
CA ARG A 156 -8.51 -42.42 13.13
C ARG A 156 -7.52 -43.12 12.22
N ASP A 157 -6.26 -43.19 12.65
CA ASP A 157 -5.23 -43.94 11.95
C ASP A 157 -5.46 -45.46 12.04
N ARG A 158 -4.62 -46.24 11.36
CA ARG A 158 -4.69 -47.72 11.39
C ARG A 158 -4.45 -48.32 12.79
N LYS A 159 -3.93 -47.53 13.74
CA LYS A 159 -3.66 -47.93 15.13
C LYS A 159 -4.72 -47.41 16.11
N GLY A 160 -5.76 -46.72 15.61
CA GLY A 160 -6.86 -46.18 16.41
C GLY A 160 -6.60 -44.80 17.03
N ASN A 161 -5.47 -44.15 16.72
CA ASN A 161 -5.15 -42.80 17.20
C ASN A 161 -5.89 -41.74 16.37
N ALA A 162 -6.30 -40.66 17.02
CA ALA A 162 -6.85 -39.50 16.32
C ALA A 162 -5.73 -38.76 15.56
N TYR A 163 -6.08 -38.14 14.42
CA TYR A 163 -5.16 -37.23 13.74
C TYR A 163 -5.05 -35.92 14.53
N GLU A 164 -3.83 -35.52 14.88
CA GLU A 164 -3.54 -34.25 15.53
C GLU A 164 -2.69 -33.36 14.62
N ILE A 165 -2.96 -32.05 14.65
CA ILE A 165 -2.16 -31.02 13.99
C ILE A 165 -1.53 -30.22 15.13
N THR A 166 -0.21 -30.33 15.25
CA THR A 166 0.59 -29.64 16.25
C THR A 166 0.97 -28.25 15.77
N GLU A 167 1.38 -27.37 16.69
CA GLU A 167 1.93 -26.06 16.31
C GLU A 167 3.18 -26.21 15.43
N GLU A 168 3.99 -27.24 15.67
CA GLU A 168 5.16 -27.54 14.84
C GLU A 168 4.77 -27.91 13.39
N ASP A 169 3.70 -28.69 13.21
CA ASP A 169 3.16 -29.00 11.88
C ASP A 169 2.77 -27.71 11.14
N ILE A 170 2.14 -26.75 11.83
CA ILE A 170 1.75 -25.44 11.27
C ILE A 170 2.98 -24.62 10.87
N GLN A 171 3.99 -24.54 11.74
CA GLN A 171 5.22 -23.79 11.45
C GLN A 171 6.03 -24.42 10.29
N GLN A 172 6.06 -25.75 10.22
CA GLN A 172 6.68 -26.46 9.10
C GLN A 172 5.92 -26.19 7.80
N GLU A 173 4.59 -26.21 7.83
CA GLU A 173 3.77 -25.89 6.67
C GLU A 173 3.94 -24.43 6.22
N LYS A 174 4.01 -23.46 7.15
CA LYS A 174 4.31 -22.06 6.84
C LYS A 174 5.65 -21.92 6.10
N ARG A 175 6.71 -22.57 6.61
CA ARG A 175 8.03 -22.58 5.94
C ARG A 175 7.96 -23.25 4.56
N ARG A 176 7.24 -24.37 4.45
CA ARG A 176 7.05 -25.09 3.18
C ARG A 176 6.39 -24.23 2.12
N ARG A 177 5.28 -23.57 2.44
CA ARG A 177 4.56 -22.70 1.50
C ARG A 177 5.36 -21.45 1.13
N ALA A 178 6.11 -20.87 2.07
CA ALA A 178 7.03 -19.78 1.76
C ALA A 178 8.12 -20.21 0.77
N GLU A 179 8.71 -21.40 0.95
CA GLU A 179 9.69 -21.96 0.02
C GLU A 179 9.06 -22.27 -1.35
N MET A 180 7.84 -22.84 -1.37
CA MET A 180 7.09 -23.09 -2.60
C MET A 180 6.80 -21.79 -3.36
N ALA A 181 6.37 -20.73 -2.67
CA ALA A 181 6.12 -19.42 -3.26
C ALA A 181 7.41 -18.82 -3.85
N HIS A 182 8.52 -18.90 -3.12
CA HIS A 182 9.83 -18.47 -3.62
C HIS A 182 10.25 -19.24 -4.88
N LEU A 183 10.14 -20.58 -4.88
CA LEU A 183 10.48 -21.40 -6.04
C LEU A 183 9.55 -21.13 -7.22
N ASN A 184 8.25 -20.94 -7.00
CA ASN A 184 7.30 -20.56 -8.04
C ASN A 184 7.63 -19.20 -8.65
N LYS A 185 8.04 -18.22 -7.84
CA LYS A 185 8.52 -16.92 -8.32
C LYS A 185 9.76 -17.05 -9.19
N GLU A 186 10.76 -17.82 -8.75
CA GLU A 186 11.99 -18.01 -9.52
C GLU A 186 11.77 -18.83 -10.81
N LEU A 187 10.88 -19.82 -10.77
CA LEU A 187 10.64 -20.72 -11.91
C LEU A 187 9.68 -20.13 -12.94
N TYR A 188 8.66 -19.42 -12.47
CA TYR A 188 7.49 -19.05 -13.27
C TYR A 188 7.12 -17.57 -13.18
N ASN A 189 7.85 -16.77 -12.40
CA ASN A 189 7.51 -15.37 -12.10
C ASN A 189 6.12 -15.21 -11.46
N ASP A 190 5.62 -16.29 -10.84
CA ASP A 190 4.40 -16.28 -10.04
C ASP A 190 4.71 -15.58 -8.73
N ARG A 191 4.06 -14.44 -8.49
CA ARG A 191 4.34 -13.61 -7.31
C ARG A 191 3.85 -14.24 -6.02
N GLY A 192 3.06 -15.33 -6.09
CA GLY A 192 2.50 -15.99 -4.92
C GLY A 192 1.47 -15.10 -4.22
N SER A 193 0.49 -15.73 -3.57
CA SER A 193 -0.60 -15.02 -2.92
C SER A 193 -0.38 -15.04 -1.40
N ALA A 194 -0.53 -13.89 -0.73
CA ALA A 194 -0.13 -13.74 0.68
C ALA A 194 -1.05 -14.54 1.62
N TYR A 195 -2.30 -14.76 1.23
CA TYR A 195 -3.29 -15.45 2.05
C TYR A 195 -3.47 -16.91 1.65
N SER A 196 -3.50 -17.25 0.35
CA SER A 196 -3.60 -18.67 -0.05
C SER A 196 -2.39 -19.50 0.36
N THR A 197 -1.23 -18.86 0.53
CA THR A 197 -0.02 -19.54 1.00
C THR A 197 0.12 -19.55 2.52
N ASP A 198 -0.82 -18.97 3.28
CA ASP A 198 -0.84 -19.05 4.74
C ASP A 198 -1.84 -20.13 5.20
N PRO A 199 -1.38 -21.20 5.89
CA PRO A 199 -2.24 -22.28 6.37
C PRO A 199 -3.36 -21.82 7.31
N GLU A 200 -3.22 -20.65 7.93
CA GLU A 200 -4.23 -20.04 8.78
C GLU A 200 -5.46 -19.57 8.00
N TRP A 201 -5.40 -19.47 6.67
CA TRP A 201 -6.50 -18.98 5.83
C TRP A 201 -7.20 -20.07 5.00
N ASP A 202 -6.77 -21.33 5.11
CA ASP A 202 -7.29 -22.40 4.25
C ASP A 202 -8.77 -22.77 4.50
N ASP A 203 -9.31 -22.45 5.66
CA ASP A 203 -10.74 -22.62 5.97
C ASP A 203 -11.62 -21.52 5.35
N VAL A 204 -11.00 -20.47 4.80
CA VAL A 204 -11.69 -19.33 4.18
C VAL A 204 -11.69 -19.47 2.67
N ILE A 205 -12.88 -19.46 2.07
CA ILE A 205 -13.03 -19.42 0.62
C ILE A 205 -13.15 -17.95 0.19
N PRO A 206 -12.17 -17.40 -0.57
CA PRO A 206 -12.18 -15.99 -0.95
C PRO A 206 -13.38 -15.64 -1.85
N ILE A 207 -13.96 -14.45 -1.66
CA ILE A 207 -15.08 -13.93 -2.45
C ILE A 207 -14.57 -12.78 -3.33
N PRO A 208 -14.21 -13.01 -4.61
CA PRO A 208 -13.66 -11.97 -5.47
C PRO A 208 -14.70 -10.88 -5.78
N ALA A 209 -14.21 -9.66 -6.04
CA ALA A 209 -15.05 -8.60 -6.59
C ALA A 209 -15.36 -8.91 -8.06
N ILE A 210 -16.63 -8.97 -8.41
CA ILE A 210 -17.08 -9.16 -9.80
C ILE A 210 -17.71 -7.85 -10.25
N GLU A 211 -17.06 -7.19 -11.21
CA GLU A 211 -17.62 -6.01 -11.86
C GLU A 211 -18.43 -6.41 -13.10
N PRO A 212 -19.56 -5.73 -13.39
CA PRO A 212 -20.36 -6.02 -14.56
C PRO A 212 -19.61 -5.69 -15.86
N GLU A 213 -19.95 -6.39 -16.93
CA GLU A 213 -19.43 -6.09 -18.26
C GLU A 213 -19.77 -4.64 -18.65
N GLY A 214 -18.77 -3.88 -19.11
CA GLY A 214 -18.93 -2.46 -19.45
C GLY A 214 -18.90 -1.49 -18.26
N ALA A 215 -18.37 -1.90 -17.10
CA ALA A 215 -18.17 -1.00 -15.95
C ALA A 215 -17.38 0.27 -16.34
N LEU A 216 -17.97 1.44 -16.10
CA LEU A 216 -17.44 2.74 -16.55
C LEU A 216 -16.17 3.19 -15.81
N ALA A 217 -15.94 2.69 -14.60
CA ALA A 217 -14.84 3.08 -13.73
C ALA A 217 -14.15 1.86 -13.10
N ALA A 218 -14.00 0.80 -13.88
CA ALA A 218 -13.32 -0.42 -13.46
C ALA A 218 -11.86 -0.12 -13.11
N ILE A 219 -11.46 -0.48 -11.89
CA ILE A 219 -10.07 -0.32 -11.45
C ILE A 219 -9.34 -1.63 -11.72
N ALA A 220 -8.24 -1.55 -12.47
CA ALA A 220 -7.31 -2.66 -12.61
C ALA A 220 -6.49 -2.80 -11.32
N TYR A 221 -7.09 -3.42 -10.30
CA TYR A 221 -6.45 -3.62 -9.01
C TYR A 221 -5.17 -4.46 -9.12
N PRO A 222 -4.11 -4.12 -8.36
CA PRO A 222 -3.01 -5.03 -8.11
C PRO A 222 -3.51 -6.38 -7.55
N ASP A 223 -2.85 -7.48 -7.95
CA ASP A 223 -3.26 -8.84 -7.58
C ASP A 223 -3.31 -9.05 -6.06
N ASP A 224 -2.37 -8.46 -5.32
CA ASP A 224 -2.28 -8.53 -3.85
C ASP A 224 -3.46 -7.81 -3.17
N TYR A 225 -3.84 -6.63 -3.65
CA TYR A 225 -5.00 -5.90 -3.15
C TYR A 225 -6.31 -6.64 -3.48
N ALA A 226 -6.45 -7.14 -4.72
CA ALA A 226 -7.63 -7.90 -5.14
C ALA A 226 -7.80 -9.18 -4.32
N GLU A 227 -6.69 -9.88 -4.04
CA GLU A 227 -6.68 -11.04 -3.16
C GLU A 227 -7.10 -10.67 -1.74
N ALA A 228 -6.43 -9.70 -1.10
CA ALA A 228 -6.76 -9.30 0.27
C ALA A 228 -8.24 -8.91 0.42
N MET A 229 -8.77 -8.14 -0.54
CA MET A 229 -10.18 -7.75 -0.57
C MET A 229 -11.11 -8.95 -0.73
N SER A 230 -10.71 -10.01 -1.44
CA SER A 230 -11.52 -11.22 -1.58
C SER A 230 -11.63 -12.01 -0.28
N TYR A 231 -10.54 -12.09 0.50
CA TYR A 231 -10.57 -12.67 1.84
C TYR A 231 -11.36 -11.80 2.82
N LEU A 232 -11.22 -10.46 2.74
CA LEU A 232 -12.00 -9.53 3.54
C LEU A 232 -13.50 -9.74 3.33
N ARG A 233 -13.95 -9.82 2.07
CA ARG A 233 -15.35 -10.09 1.73
C ARG A 233 -15.84 -11.41 2.33
N ALA A 234 -15.00 -12.45 2.30
CA ALA A 234 -15.33 -13.76 2.87
C ALA A 234 -15.52 -13.71 4.39
N VAL A 235 -14.56 -13.16 5.14
CA VAL A 235 -14.64 -13.08 6.60
C VAL A 235 -15.72 -12.12 7.09
N MET A 236 -15.98 -11.04 6.34
CA MET A 236 -17.10 -10.14 6.63
C MET A 236 -18.44 -10.83 6.42
N ALA A 237 -18.60 -11.63 5.35
CA ALA A 237 -19.83 -12.38 5.10
C ALA A 237 -20.09 -13.47 6.14
N ALA A 238 -19.03 -14.06 6.70
CA ALA A 238 -19.10 -15.00 7.81
C ALA A 238 -19.24 -14.32 9.18
N GLU A 239 -19.24 -12.98 9.23
CA GLU A 239 -19.19 -12.17 10.45
C GLU A 239 -18.07 -12.56 11.42
N GLU A 240 -16.95 -13.05 10.90
CA GLU A 240 -15.83 -13.49 11.74
C GLU A 240 -15.21 -12.28 12.46
N ALA A 241 -14.91 -12.43 13.75
CA ALA A 241 -14.10 -11.48 14.50
C ALA A 241 -12.96 -12.24 15.18
N SER A 242 -11.75 -12.12 14.61
CA SER A 242 -10.58 -12.88 15.05
C SER A 242 -9.28 -12.07 14.92
N PRO A 243 -8.19 -12.49 15.60
CA PRO A 243 -6.88 -11.84 15.44
C PRO A 243 -6.34 -11.87 14.00
N ARG A 244 -6.67 -12.89 13.19
CA ARG A 244 -6.29 -12.93 11.77
C ARG A 244 -7.04 -11.89 10.93
N CYS A 245 -8.32 -11.67 11.23
CA CYS A 245 -9.09 -10.59 10.60
C CYS A 245 -8.50 -9.22 10.94
N LEU A 246 -8.01 -9.01 12.17
CA LEU A 246 -7.36 -7.75 12.54
C LEU A 246 -6.11 -7.50 11.69
N ARG A 247 -5.24 -8.50 11.51
CA ARG A 247 -4.05 -8.41 10.63
C ARG A 247 -4.42 -8.16 9.16
N LEU A 248 -5.49 -8.80 8.68
CA LEU A 248 -6.03 -8.55 7.34
C LEU A 248 -6.46 -7.07 7.17
N THR A 249 -7.16 -6.50 8.16
CA THR A 249 -7.56 -5.08 8.08
C THR A 249 -6.37 -4.13 8.08
N ASP A 250 -5.32 -4.42 8.85
CA ASP A 250 -4.08 -3.65 8.87
C ASP A 250 -3.42 -3.63 7.49
N HIS A 251 -3.24 -4.81 6.87
CA HIS A 251 -2.68 -4.92 5.53
C HIS A 251 -3.52 -4.19 4.45
N ILE A 252 -4.85 -4.26 4.53
CA ILE A 252 -5.70 -3.53 3.56
C ILE A 252 -5.62 -2.03 3.79
N ILE A 253 -5.57 -1.57 5.04
CA ILE A 253 -5.42 -0.15 5.37
C ILE A 253 -4.07 0.39 4.88
N SER A 254 -3.00 -0.39 4.97
CA SER A 254 -1.69 0.03 4.44
C SER A 254 -1.67 0.19 2.92
N MET A 255 -2.56 -0.51 2.19
CA MET A 255 -2.72 -0.35 0.74
C MET A 255 -3.74 0.75 0.38
N ASN A 256 -4.83 0.87 1.14
CA ASN A 256 -5.90 1.84 0.91
C ASN A 256 -6.51 2.33 2.23
N PRO A 257 -5.93 3.37 2.86
CA PRO A 257 -6.42 3.89 4.14
C PRO A 257 -7.76 4.61 4.01
N ALA A 258 -8.26 4.88 2.80
CA ALA A 258 -9.56 5.54 2.59
C ALA A 258 -10.75 4.57 2.60
N HIS A 259 -10.52 3.25 2.67
CA HIS A 259 -11.59 2.26 2.58
C HIS A 259 -12.40 2.15 3.88
N TYR A 260 -13.43 3.00 4.03
CA TYR A 260 -14.23 3.14 5.26
C TYR A 260 -14.83 1.83 5.81
N THR A 261 -15.25 0.90 4.95
CA THR A 261 -15.76 -0.41 5.39
C THR A 261 -14.75 -1.22 6.21
N VAL A 262 -13.46 -1.15 5.84
CA VAL A 262 -12.38 -1.87 6.52
C VAL A 262 -12.21 -1.32 7.92
N TRP A 263 -12.27 0.00 8.09
CA TRP A 263 -12.19 0.67 9.39
C TRP A 263 -13.34 0.30 10.33
N LEU A 264 -14.58 0.29 9.83
CA LEU A 264 -15.73 -0.13 10.61
C LEU A 264 -15.62 -1.60 11.04
N TYR A 265 -15.15 -2.47 10.14
CA TYR A 265 -14.93 -3.87 10.45
C TYR A 265 -13.79 -4.07 11.46
N ARG A 266 -12.69 -3.30 11.33
CA ARG A 266 -11.59 -3.27 12.30
C ARG A 266 -12.08 -2.89 13.70
N PHE A 267 -12.89 -1.83 13.81
CA PHE A 267 -13.50 -1.44 15.08
C PHE A 267 -14.45 -2.50 15.64
N LYS A 268 -15.25 -3.18 14.79
CA LYS A 268 -16.06 -4.34 15.20
C LYS A 268 -15.20 -5.44 15.81
N ILE A 269 -14.05 -5.76 15.21
CA ILE A 269 -13.13 -6.79 15.72
C ILE A 269 -12.56 -6.39 17.08
N ILE A 270 -12.05 -5.16 17.20
CA ILE A 270 -11.46 -4.63 18.44
C ILE A 270 -12.47 -4.68 19.60
N SER A 271 -13.69 -4.18 19.35
CA SER A 271 -14.76 -4.15 20.36
C SER A 271 -15.28 -5.56 20.71
N THR A 272 -15.43 -6.45 19.72
CA THR A 272 -15.91 -7.83 19.96
C THR A 272 -14.90 -8.65 20.77
N LEU A 273 -13.60 -8.49 20.47
CA LEU A 273 -12.54 -9.21 21.15
C LEU A 273 -12.06 -8.54 22.44
N ASN A 274 -12.59 -7.35 22.78
CA ASN A 274 -12.14 -6.51 23.89
C ASN A 274 -10.62 -6.30 23.89
N LEU A 275 -10.06 -5.96 22.73
CA LEU A 275 -8.63 -5.69 22.60
C LEU A 275 -8.27 -4.37 23.32
N PRO A 276 -7.03 -4.24 23.85
CA PRO A 276 -6.62 -3.01 24.51
C PRO A 276 -6.64 -1.81 23.55
N VAL A 277 -7.53 -0.86 23.82
CA VAL A 277 -7.64 0.38 23.02
C VAL A 277 -6.32 1.19 22.99
N PRO A 278 -5.51 1.27 24.07
CA PRO A 278 -4.21 1.95 24.00
C PRO A 278 -3.28 1.41 22.92
N ASP A 279 -3.22 0.08 22.76
CA ASP A 279 -2.37 -0.56 21.74
C ASP A 279 -2.83 -0.19 20.31
N GLU A 280 -4.15 -0.11 20.10
CA GLU A 280 -4.72 0.33 18.82
C GLU A 280 -4.49 1.83 18.57
N ILE A 281 -4.55 2.68 19.61
CA ILE A 281 -4.24 4.10 19.49
C ILE A 281 -2.78 4.29 19.08
N ASP A 282 -1.86 3.50 19.64
CA ASP A 282 -0.45 3.55 19.30
C ASP A 282 -0.22 3.17 17.83
N TRP A 283 -0.83 2.09 17.35
CA TRP A 283 -0.83 1.74 15.91
C TRP A 283 -1.44 2.86 15.05
N LEU A 284 -2.58 3.42 15.47
CA LEU A 284 -3.27 4.48 14.73
C LEU A 284 -2.44 5.77 14.62
N ASN A 285 -1.60 6.07 15.62
CA ASN A 285 -0.68 7.21 15.59
C ASN A 285 0.28 7.10 14.39
N GLU A 286 0.83 5.90 14.14
CA GLU A 286 1.73 5.65 13.01
C GLU A 286 0.99 5.85 11.67
N VAL A 287 -0.21 5.28 11.55
CA VAL A 287 -1.04 5.40 10.33
C VAL A 287 -1.43 6.87 10.07
N ALA A 288 -1.75 7.62 11.11
CA ALA A 288 -2.11 9.03 11.02
C ALA A 288 -0.94 9.93 10.57
N LEU A 289 0.27 9.66 11.07
CA LEU A 289 1.49 10.37 10.64
C LEU A 289 1.84 10.05 9.18
N ALA A 290 1.59 8.82 8.72
CA ALA A 290 1.75 8.44 7.31
C ALA A 290 0.69 9.07 6.40
N HIS A 291 -0.50 9.38 6.93
CA HIS A 291 -1.67 9.80 6.15
C HIS A 291 -2.42 10.98 6.79
N LEU A 292 -1.78 12.16 6.80
CA LEU A 292 -2.24 13.37 7.52
C LEU A 292 -3.68 13.82 7.21
N LYS A 293 -4.20 13.55 6.00
CA LYS A 293 -5.49 14.08 5.49
C LYS A 293 -6.45 12.95 5.11
N ASN A 294 -6.86 12.16 6.09
CA ASN A 294 -7.76 11.03 5.92
C ASN A 294 -8.91 11.07 6.94
N TYR A 295 -10.17 11.06 6.47
CA TYR A 295 -11.35 11.11 7.34
C TYR A 295 -11.51 9.88 8.23
N GLN A 296 -11.21 8.69 7.69
CA GLN A 296 -11.44 7.41 8.36
C GLN A 296 -10.57 7.26 9.60
N ILE A 297 -9.32 7.72 9.56
CA ILE A 297 -8.39 7.72 10.70
C ILE A 297 -8.98 8.48 11.89
N TRP A 298 -9.41 9.72 11.66
CA TRP A 298 -9.93 10.57 12.74
C TRP A 298 -11.29 10.09 13.25
N HIS A 299 -12.12 9.54 12.36
CA HIS A 299 -13.37 8.91 12.77
C HIS A 299 -13.13 7.63 13.61
N HIS A 300 -12.20 6.76 13.17
CA HIS A 300 -11.82 5.57 13.92
C HIS A 300 -11.27 5.94 15.30
N ARG A 301 -10.44 6.98 15.37
CA ARG A 301 -9.94 7.52 16.64
C ARG A 301 -11.08 7.93 17.58
N GLN A 302 -12.09 8.65 17.08
CA GLN A 302 -13.28 9.00 17.88
C GLN A 302 -14.03 7.77 18.38
N LEU A 303 -14.25 6.76 17.53
CA LEU A 303 -14.90 5.51 17.93
C LEU A 303 -14.13 4.79 19.06
N LEU A 304 -12.80 4.76 18.97
CA LEU A 304 -11.94 4.19 20.00
C LEU A 304 -12.08 4.95 21.33
N ILE A 305 -12.05 6.30 21.30
CA ILE A 305 -12.24 7.11 22.51
C ILE A 305 -13.64 6.93 23.09
N ASP A 306 -14.68 6.92 22.26
CA ASP A 306 -16.06 6.73 22.72
C ASP A 306 -16.28 5.35 23.34
N HIS A 307 -15.60 4.32 22.83
CA HIS A 307 -15.63 2.97 23.39
C HIS A 307 -14.82 2.84 24.69
N TYR A 308 -13.66 3.51 24.76
CA TYR A 308 -12.73 3.38 25.88
C TYR A 308 -13.09 4.26 27.08
N TYR A 309 -13.57 5.48 26.83
CA TYR A 309 -13.88 6.45 27.88
C TYR A 309 -14.78 5.88 28.99
N PRO A 310 -15.91 5.20 28.71
CA PRO A 310 -16.75 4.61 29.76
C PRO A 310 -16.04 3.56 30.62
N GLN A 311 -15.00 2.92 30.10
CA GLN A 311 -14.23 1.88 30.80
C GLN A 311 -13.25 2.47 31.83
N ILE A 312 -12.84 3.73 31.63
CA ILE A 312 -11.87 4.42 32.49
C ILE A 312 -12.46 5.64 33.20
N ALA A 313 -13.78 5.87 33.08
CA ALA A 313 -14.43 7.09 33.56
C ALA A 313 -14.25 7.32 35.08
N ASP A 314 -14.16 6.24 35.86
CA ASP A 314 -13.95 6.28 37.32
C ASP A 314 -12.46 6.33 37.72
N ASP A 315 -11.54 6.21 36.76
CA ASP A 315 -10.09 6.28 36.99
C ASP A 315 -9.53 7.63 36.53
N ALA A 316 -9.38 8.54 37.49
CA ALA A 316 -8.87 9.88 37.26
C ALA A 316 -7.43 9.91 36.67
N GLU A 317 -6.58 8.95 37.04
CA GLU A 317 -5.21 8.91 36.53
C GLU A 317 -5.18 8.38 35.09
N ALA A 318 -6.00 7.38 34.76
CA ALA A 318 -6.17 6.90 33.40
C ALA A 318 -6.73 8.00 32.47
N LEU A 319 -7.75 8.76 32.91
CA LEU A 319 -8.28 9.89 32.15
C LEU A 319 -7.23 10.98 31.92
N LYS A 320 -6.44 11.30 32.94
CA LYS A 320 -5.35 12.27 32.83
C LYS A 320 -4.26 11.79 31.87
N LYS A 321 -3.91 10.50 31.92
CA LYS A 321 -2.95 9.88 31.00
C LYS A 321 -3.47 9.95 29.55
N LEU A 322 -4.73 9.60 29.32
CA LEU A 322 -5.37 9.70 28.00
C LEU A 322 -5.37 11.14 27.48
N GLY A 323 -5.81 12.10 28.30
CA GLY A 323 -5.82 13.51 27.92
C GLY A 323 -4.44 14.05 27.54
N ARG A 324 -3.40 13.62 28.29
CA ARG A 324 -2.01 13.98 28.01
C ARG A 324 -1.49 13.34 26.71
N SER A 325 -1.72 12.04 26.50
CA SER A 325 -1.25 11.35 25.29
C SER A 325 -1.93 11.90 24.04
N GLU A 326 -3.23 12.14 24.09
CA GLU A 326 -3.98 12.74 22.98
C GLU A 326 -3.50 14.16 22.68
N SER A 327 -3.28 14.99 23.71
CA SER A 327 -2.79 16.36 23.52
C SER A 327 -1.40 16.37 22.89
N GLN A 328 -0.52 15.47 23.29
CA GLN A 328 0.83 15.33 22.73
C GLN A 328 0.78 14.90 21.26
N PHE A 329 -0.03 13.89 20.94
CA PHE A 329 -0.17 13.41 19.57
C PHE A 329 -0.77 14.49 18.65
N ILE A 330 -1.79 15.22 19.10
CA ILE A 330 -2.36 16.35 18.37
C ILE A 330 -1.33 17.44 18.13
N ALA A 331 -0.48 17.74 19.12
CA ALA A 331 0.59 18.72 18.93
C ALA A 331 1.57 18.28 17.83
N MET A 332 1.95 16.99 17.79
CA MET A 332 2.78 16.45 16.70
C MET A 332 2.10 16.61 15.34
N MET A 333 0.80 16.29 15.24
CA MET A 333 0.06 16.43 13.98
C MET A 333 -0.09 17.89 13.53
N LEU A 334 -0.21 18.84 14.47
CA LEU A 334 -0.26 20.28 14.16
C LEU A 334 1.10 20.87 13.84
N ASP A 335 2.21 20.26 14.29
CA ASP A 335 3.56 20.65 13.88
C ASP A 335 3.78 20.38 12.39
N GLU A 336 3.22 19.27 11.87
CA GLU A 336 3.24 18.93 10.44
C GLU A 336 2.31 19.83 9.59
N ASP A 337 1.08 20.11 10.07
CA ASP A 337 0.13 21.01 9.41
C ASP A 337 -0.72 21.74 10.47
N THR A 338 -0.31 22.96 10.80
CA THR A 338 -0.96 23.82 11.83
C THR A 338 -2.41 24.17 11.51
N LYS A 339 -2.88 23.89 10.28
CA LYS A 339 -4.23 24.20 9.78
C LYS A 339 -4.99 22.94 9.38
N ASN A 340 -4.51 21.74 9.77
CA ASN A 340 -5.20 20.49 9.50
C ASN A 340 -6.59 20.45 10.13
N TYR A 341 -7.61 20.49 9.28
CA TYR A 341 -9.01 20.58 9.71
C TYR A 341 -9.47 19.36 10.53
N HIS A 342 -9.00 18.16 10.18
CA HIS A 342 -9.38 16.95 10.89
C HIS A 342 -8.83 16.95 12.32
N VAL A 343 -7.57 17.35 12.48
CA VAL A 343 -6.91 17.46 13.77
C VAL A 343 -7.63 18.46 14.66
N TRP A 344 -7.96 19.64 14.13
CA TRP A 344 -8.72 20.65 14.87
C TRP A 344 -10.12 20.18 15.24
N SER A 345 -10.85 19.56 14.31
CA SER A 345 -12.18 19.00 14.59
C SER A 345 -12.14 17.93 15.69
N TYR A 346 -11.14 17.05 15.64
CA TYR A 346 -10.93 16.03 16.66
C TYR A 346 -10.55 16.63 18.01
N ARG A 347 -9.67 17.63 18.03
CA ARG A 347 -9.28 18.36 19.24
C ARG A 347 -10.50 19.01 19.92
N GLN A 348 -11.37 19.65 19.14
CA GLN A 348 -12.60 20.22 19.67
C GLN A 348 -13.56 19.17 20.24
N TYR A 349 -13.62 17.98 19.64
CA TYR A 349 -14.34 16.84 20.20
C TYR A 349 -13.74 16.43 21.56
N LEU A 350 -12.41 16.26 21.64
CA LEU A 350 -11.74 15.86 22.88
C LEU A 350 -11.88 16.87 24.01
N VAL A 351 -11.76 18.17 23.71
CA VAL A 351 -11.96 19.23 24.71
C VAL A 351 -13.34 19.09 25.37
N ARG A 352 -14.38 18.81 24.58
CA ARG A 352 -15.73 18.56 25.11
C ARG A 352 -15.83 17.23 25.84
N LYS A 353 -15.32 16.14 25.23
CA LYS A 353 -15.41 14.77 25.76
C LYS A 353 -14.73 14.62 27.13
N LEU A 354 -13.55 15.23 27.28
CA LEU A 354 -12.71 15.15 28.48
C LEU A 354 -12.80 16.41 29.36
N ASN A 355 -13.70 17.35 29.05
CA ASN A 355 -13.89 18.61 29.77
C ASN A 355 -12.58 19.40 29.96
N LEU A 356 -11.82 19.59 28.88
CA LEU A 356 -10.50 20.25 28.89
C LEU A 356 -10.58 21.78 28.71
N PHE A 357 -11.68 22.41 29.15
CA PHE A 357 -11.82 23.87 29.21
C PHE A 357 -10.98 24.44 30.36
N ASN A 358 -9.66 24.41 30.22
CA ASN A 358 -8.71 24.78 31.26
C ASN A 358 -7.62 25.73 30.74
N LEU A 359 -6.83 26.28 31.67
CA LEU A 359 -5.78 27.25 31.35
C LEU A 359 -4.73 26.69 30.38
N HIS A 360 -4.41 25.40 30.45
CA HIS A 360 -3.43 24.79 29.55
C HIS A 360 -3.91 24.83 28.10
N GLU A 361 -5.18 24.51 27.86
CA GLU A 361 -5.77 24.57 26.51
C GLU A 361 -5.85 26.00 25.98
N LEU A 362 -6.17 26.97 26.85
CA LEU A 362 -6.14 28.39 26.48
C LEU A 362 -4.72 28.86 26.14
N MET A 363 -3.71 28.48 26.93
CA MET A 363 -2.31 28.81 26.67
C MET A 363 -1.81 28.19 25.36
N LEU A 364 -2.26 26.99 25.01
CA LEU A 364 -1.93 26.39 23.72
C LEU A 364 -2.47 27.23 22.56
N THR A 365 -3.71 27.71 22.64
CA THR A 365 -4.24 28.61 21.59
C THR A 365 -3.42 29.89 21.48
N GLN A 366 -2.95 30.41 22.62
CA GLN A 366 -2.11 31.59 22.66
C GLN A 366 -0.78 31.34 21.97
N ASN A 367 -0.06 30.26 22.31
CA ASN A 367 1.22 29.92 21.68
C ASN A 367 1.08 29.79 20.15
N LEU A 368 0.05 29.09 19.67
CA LEU A 368 -0.18 28.92 18.23
C LEU A 368 -0.51 30.23 17.50
N ILE A 369 -1.18 31.17 18.19
CA ILE A 369 -1.46 32.52 17.66
C ILE A 369 -0.20 33.40 17.73
N GLU A 370 0.67 33.21 18.72
CA GLU A 370 1.95 33.91 18.81
C GLU A 370 2.92 33.46 17.71
N ASP A 371 2.92 32.17 17.37
CA ASP A 371 3.72 31.61 16.28
C ASP A 371 3.19 32.05 14.89
N ASP A 372 1.87 31.97 14.66
CA ASP A 372 1.22 32.52 13.46
C ASP A 372 -0.07 33.26 13.84
N VAL A 373 0.02 34.58 13.95
CA VAL A 373 -1.14 35.45 14.26
C VAL A 373 -2.25 35.35 13.22
N ARG A 374 -1.97 34.85 12.01
CA ARG A 374 -2.96 34.63 10.94
C ARG A 374 -3.55 33.23 10.94
N ASN A 375 -3.20 32.37 11.90
CA ASN A 375 -3.76 31.02 12.01
C ASN A 375 -5.22 31.06 12.49
N ASN A 376 -6.15 31.16 11.55
CA ASN A 376 -7.59 31.22 11.84
C ASN A 376 -8.11 29.97 12.58
N SER A 377 -7.47 28.81 12.42
CA SER A 377 -7.84 27.60 13.17
C SER A 377 -7.55 27.75 14.66
N ALA A 378 -6.42 28.35 15.02
CA ALA A 378 -6.08 28.65 16.41
C ALA A 378 -7.02 29.72 17.02
N TRP A 379 -7.38 30.76 16.25
CA TRP A 379 -8.40 31.74 16.66
C TRP A 379 -9.78 31.12 16.87
N SER A 380 -10.20 30.24 15.96
CA SER A 380 -11.46 29.51 16.08
C SER A 380 -11.47 28.59 17.31
N HIS A 381 -10.35 27.89 17.57
CA HIS A 381 -10.22 27.05 18.75
C HIS A 381 -10.21 27.86 20.04
N ARG A 382 -9.53 29.02 20.07
CA ARG A 382 -9.58 29.95 21.19
C ARG A 382 -11.01 30.37 21.50
N PHE A 383 -11.79 30.70 20.46
CA PHE A 383 -13.19 31.08 20.63
C PHE A 383 -14.00 29.98 21.30
N LEU A 384 -13.81 28.73 20.87
CA LEU A 384 -14.45 27.57 21.49
C LEU A 384 -14.02 27.38 22.95
N VAL A 385 -12.73 27.46 23.25
CA VAL A 385 -12.22 27.25 24.62
C VAL A 385 -12.79 28.30 25.57
N VAL A 386 -12.96 29.54 25.11
CA VAL A 386 -13.46 30.65 25.95
C VAL A 386 -14.99 30.68 26.05
N PHE A 387 -15.71 30.43 24.95
CA PHE A 387 -17.16 30.66 24.86
C PHE A 387 -17.98 29.36 24.73
N SER A 388 -17.40 28.22 25.07
CA SER A 388 -18.13 26.94 25.12
C SER A 388 -17.84 26.13 26.40
N ASP A 389 -17.21 26.72 27.41
CA ASP A 389 -17.07 26.08 28.73
C ASP A 389 -18.46 25.95 29.39
N PRO A 390 -18.94 24.73 29.70
CA PRO A 390 -20.24 24.53 30.35
C PRO A 390 -20.39 25.28 31.69
N LYS A 391 -19.30 25.69 32.35
CA LYS A 391 -19.34 26.49 33.57
C LYS A 391 -19.64 27.97 33.32
N ALA A 392 -19.22 28.50 32.18
CA ALA A 392 -19.23 29.94 31.86
C ALA A 392 -19.97 30.27 30.54
N SER A 393 -20.66 29.30 29.95
CA SER A 393 -21.42 29.49 28.71
C SER A 393 -22.70 28.66 28.71
N THR A 394 -23.69 29.09 27.94
CA THR A 394 -24.98 28.43 27.79
C THR A 394 -24.88 27.33 26.74
N GLU A 395 -25.34 26.13 27.08
CA GLU A 395 -25.33 25.00 26.15
C GLU A 395 -26.20 25.29 24.93
N GLY A 396 -25.68 24.99 23.73
CA GLY A 396 -26.37 25.24 22.47
C GLY A 396 -26.39 26.71 22.02
N SER A 397 -25.80 27.63 22.80
CA SER A 397 -25.74 29.03 22.38
C SER A 397 -24.93 29.19 21.10
N HIS A 398 -25.51 29.87 20.12
CA HIS A 398 -24.88 30.08 18.82
C HIS A 398 -23.62 30.94 18.94
N ALA A 399 -22.66 30.75 18.02
CA ALA A 399 -21.42 31.53 18.00
C ALA A 399 -21.65 33.03 17.71
N THR A 400 -22.80 33.37 17.12
CA THR A 400 -23.17 34.73 16.69
C THR A 400 -24.34 35.31 17.47
N GLU A 401 -24.56 34.88 18.70
CA GLU A 401 -25.57 35.46 19.58
C GLU A 401 -24.98 35.82 20.95
N TYR A 402 -25.67 36.72 21.65
CA TYR A 402 -25.35 37.08 23.03
C TYR A 402 -25.59 35.91 23.98
N ASP A 403 -24.66 35.69 24.91
CA ASP A 403 -24.80 34.70 25.98
C ASP A 403 -24.56 35.35 27.35
N ALA A 404 -25.66 35.55 28.08
CA ALA A 404 -25.66 36.20 29.39
C ALA A 404 -24.86 35.45 30.46
N LYS A 405 -24.51 34.18 30.23
CA LYS A 405 -23.72 33.39 31.17
C LYS A 405 -22.21 33.68 31.06
N VAL A 406 -21.78 34.30 29.96
CA VAL A 406 -20.38 34.67 29.74
C VAL A 406 -20.01 35.84 30.67
N PRO A 407 -19.01 35.69 31.56
CA PRO A 407 -18.61 36.77 32.47
C PRO A 407 -18.08 38.01 31.72
N SER A 408 -18.46 39.21 32.18
CA SER A 408 -17.99 40.47 31.57
C SER A 408 -16.47 40.60 31.59
N GLU A 409 -15.81 40.17 32.67
CA GLU A 409 -14.34 40.17 32.77
C GLU A 409 -13.66 39.30 31.71
N THR A 410 -14.29 38.20 31.28
CA THR A 410 -13.80 37.35 30.19
C THR A 410 -13.91 38.09 28.87
N VAL A 411 -15.02 38.77 28.64
CA VAL A 411 -15.23 39.60 27.43
C VAL A 411 -14.19 40.72 27.37
N ASP A 412 -13.98 41.46 28.46
CA ASP A 412 -13.01 42.55 28.52
C ASP A 412 -11.57 42.05 28.26
N ARG A 413 -11.20 40.90 28.84
CA ARG A 413 -9.91 40.23 28.58
C ARG A 413 -9.75 39.88 27.10
N GLU A 414 -10.75 39.25 26.48
CA GLU A 414 -10.65 38.83 25.07
C GLU A 414 -10.71 40.00 24.08
N ILE A 415 -11.42 41.08 24.40
CA ILE A 415 -11.36 42.34 23.62
C ILE A 415 -9.93 42.89 23.67
N ALA A 416 -9.33 42.98 24.86
CA ALA A 416 -7.97 43.48 25.02
C ALA A 416 -6.96 42.60 24.26
N TYR A 417 -7.09 41.27 24.36
CA TYR A 417 -6.25 40.31 23.63
C TYR A 417 -6.39 40.47 22.12
N ALA A 418 -7.62 40.59 21.59
CA ALA A 418 -7.83 40.79 20.16
C ALA A 418 -7.21 42.11 19.67
N LYS A 419 -7.38 43.21 20.43
CA LYS A 419 -6.76 44.51 20.13
C LYS A 419 -5.24 44.41 20.09
N GLU A 420 -4.62 43.74 21.08
CA GLU A 420 -3.17 43.50 21.11
C GLU A 420 -2.69 42.79 19.84
N LYS A 421 -3.37 41.72 19.41
CA LYS A 421 -2.95 40.98 18.21
C LYS A 421 -3.27 41.71 16.90
N ILE A 422 -4.31 42.54 16.86
CA ILE A 422 -4.61 43.42 15.72
C ILE A 422 -3.47 44.44 15.52
N LEU A 423 -2.90 45.00 16.59
CA LEU A 423 -1.78 45.94 16.48
C LEU A 423 -0.55 45.32 15.80
N LEU A 424 -0.32 44.01 15.99
CA LEU A 424 0.77 43.29 15.33
C LEU A 424 0.54 43.09 13.83
N ALA A 425 -0.71 42.89 13.41
CA ALA A 425 -1.07 42.68 12.01
C ALA A 425 -2.43 43.34 11.69
N PRO A 426 -2.46 44.67 11.44
CA PRO A 426 -3.71 45.42 11.30
C PRO A 426 -4.65 44.92 10.20
N GLN A 427 -4.11 44.36 9.12
CA GLN A 427 -4.89 43.80 8.00
C GLN A 427 -5.23 42.31 8.16
N ASN A 428 -4.91 41.68 9.29
CA ASN A 428 -5.24 40.27 9.54
C ASN A 428 -6.72 40.08 9.91
N GLN A 429 -7.49 39.52 8.99
CA GLN A 429 -8.92 39.30 9.17
C GLN A 429 -9.27 38.40 10.37
N ALA A 430 -8.42 37.43 10.73
CA ALA A 430 -8.74 36.46 11.79
C ALA A 430 -8.98 37.15 13.16
N ALA A 431 -8.11 38.10 13.52
CA ALA A 431 -8.22 38.82 14.79
C ALA A 431 -9.43 39.78 14.81
N TRP A 432 -9.77 40.40 13.68
CA TRP A 432 -10.98 41.23 13.55
C TRP A 432 -12.26 40.40 13.63
N ASN A 433 -12.30 39.24 12.97
CA ASN A 433 -13.42 38.31 13.07
C ASN A 433 -13.58 37.80 14.50
N TYR A 434 -12.48 37.49 15.19
CA TYR A 434 -12.50 37.11 16.60
C TYR A 434 -13.05 38.22 17.48
N LEU A 435 -12.57 39.46 17.32
CA LEU A 435 -13.06 40.63 18.06
C LEU A 435 -14.58 40.80 17.88
N ARG A 436 -15.07 40.72 16.64
CA ARG A 436 -16.52 40.75 16.34
C ARG A 436 -17.28 39.66 17.09
N GLY A 437 -16.78 38.43 17.07
CA GLY A 437 -17.37 37.31 17.81
C GLY A 437 -17.42 37.56 19.32
N VAL A 438 -16.34 38.07 19.91
CA VAL A 438 -16.26 38.42 21.34
C VAL A 438 -17.30 39.47 21.71
N LEU A 439 -17.42 40.54 20.90
CA LEU A 439 -18.41 41.59 21.13
C LEU A 439 -19.83 41.03 21.10
N VAL A 440 -20.15 40.22 20.10
CA VAL A 440 -21.47 39.57 19.96
C VAL A 440 -21.75 38.65 21.16
N LYS A 441 -20.83 37.76 21.53
CA LYS A 441 -21.01 36.86 22.70
C LYS A 441 -21.20 37.63 23.99
N GLY A 442 -20.50 38.74 24.17
CA GLY A 442 -20.60 39.61 25.35
C GLY A 442 -21.76 40.60 25.32
N GLY A 443 -22.56 40.66 24.24
CA GLY A 443 -23.63 41.64 24.10
C GLY A 443 -23.15 43.09 24.01
N ARG A 444 -21.91 43.28 23.55
CA ARG A 444 -21.21 44.58 23.43
C ARG A 444 -21.44 45.19 22.05
N LYS A 445 -21.51 46.51 22.00
CA LYS A 445 -21.75 47.25 20.74
C LYS A 445 -20.46 47.44 19.96
N MET A 446 -20.56 47.58 18.62
CA MET A 446 -19.38 47.86 17.80
C MET A 446 -18.76 49.23 18.14
N GLY A 447 -19.58 50.18 18.58
CA GLY A 447 -19.16 51.50 19.06
C GLY A 447 -18.08 51.47 20.14
N GLU A 448 -17.99 50.42 20.95
CA GLU A 448 -16.99 50.30 22.02
C GLU A 448 -15.55 50.13 21.51
N VAL A 449 -15.38 49.71 20.26
CA VAL A 449 -14.07 49.59 19.60
C VAL A 449 -13.86 50.63 18.50
N LYS A 450 -14.74 51.64 18.43
CA LYS A 450 -14.67 52.72 17.44
C LYS A 450 -13.37 53.51 17.51
N GLU A 451 -12.97 53.97 18.70
CA GLU A 451 -11.74 54.76 18.89
C GLU A 451 -10.52 53.97 18.43
N PHE A 452 -10.40 52.72 18.90
CA PHE A 452 -9.34 51.80 18.48
C PHE A 452 -9.35 51.56 16.96
N SER A 453 -10.52 51.36 16.35
CA SER A 453 -10.62 51.15 14.90
C SER A 453 -10.21 52.40 14.11
N GLY A 454 -10.46 53.59 14.68
CA GLY A 454 -10.04 54.88 14.12
C GLY A 454 -8.53 55.03 14.01
N GLU A 455 -7.74 54.37 14.87
CA GLU A 455 -6.26 54.44 14.82
C GLU A 455 -5.67 53.91 13.50
N PHE A 456 -6.42 53.12 12.75
CA PHE A 456 -5.97 52.53 11.49
C PHE A 456 -6.40 53.32 10.25
N VAL A 457 -7.08 54.46 10.42
CA VAL A 457 -7.67 55.26 9.33
C VAL A 457 -7.35 56.73 9.52
N THR A 458 -6.66 57.33 8.55
CA THR A 458 -6.30 58.75 8.55
C THR A 458 -6.88 59.44 7.32
N ALA A 459 -7.46 60.64 7.51
CA ALA A 459 -7.96 61.51 6.45
C ALA A 459 -8.89 60.81 5.43
N LEU A 460 -9.81 59.96 5.91
CA LEU A 460 -10.79 59.25 5.08
C LEU A 460 -11.57 60.22 4.18
N GLY A 461 -11.59 59.97 2.87
CA GLY A 461 -12.25 60.80 1.87
C GLY A 461 -11.37 61.91 1.26
N ASP A 462 -10.16 62.18 1.77
CA ASP A 462 -9.18 63.05 1.11
C ASP A 462 -8.26 62.20 0.23
N ASP A 463 -8.50 62.15 -1.08
CA ASP A 463 -7.74 61.29 -2.00
C ASP A 463 -6.21 61.50 -1.95
N ALA A 464 -5.74 62.69 -1.54
CA ALA A 464 -4.32 62.99 -1.44
C ALA A 464 -3.68 62.58 -0.10
N LYS A 465 -4.47 62.45 0.97
CA LYS A 465 -3.97 62.20 2.34
C LYS A 465 -4.52 60.94 2.99
N GLU A 466 -5.49 60.28 2.37
CA GLU A 466 -6.15 59.11 2.92
C GLU A 466 -5.20 57.93 3.04
N GLU A 467 -5.03 57.46 4.28
CA GLU A 467 -4.25 56.30 4.63
C GLU A 467 -5.10 55.33 5.45
N VAL A 468 -5.24 54.09 4.98
CA VAL A 468 -5.96 53.03 5.67
C VAL A 468 -5.03 51.85 5.85
N ARG A 469 -4.64 51.59 7.09
CA ARG A 469 -3.80 50.45 7.49
C ARG A 469 -4.59 49.16 7.67
N SER A 470 -5.92 49.27 7.81
CA SER A 470 -6.83 48.13 7.92
C SER A 470 -8.18 48.39 7.25
N SER A 471 -8.52 47.65 6.20
CA SER A 471 -9.86 47.68 5.61
C SER A 471 -10.92 47.05 6.53
N HIS A 472 -10.51 46.14 7.43
CA HIS A 472 -11.40 45.59 8.46
C HIS A 472 -11.75 46.63 9.54
N ALA A 473 -10.83 47.53 9.87
CA ALA A 473 -11.14 48.66 10.74
C ALA A 473 -12.15 49.62 10.10
N LEU A 474 -12.08 49.88 8.79
CA LEU A 474 -13.09 50.67 8.08
C LEU A 474 -14.49 50.04 8.15
N ASP A 475 -14.58 48.71 8.00
CA ASP A 475 -15.85 47.99 8.14
C ASP A 475 -16.40 48.09 9.57
N CYS A 476 -15.56 47.97 10.60
CA CYS A 476 -15.96 48.19 12.00
C CYS A 476 -16.43 49.64 12.24
N LEU A 477 -15.72 50.62 11.68
CA LEU A 477 -16.10 52.04 11.76
C LEU A 477 -17.43 52.32 11.08
N ALA A 478 -17.72 51.70 9.94
CA ALA A 478 -18.99 51.86 9.25
C ALA A 478 -20.17 51.46 10.15
N GLU A 479 -20.04 50.33 10.87
CA GLU A 479 -21.05 49.87 11.83
C GLU A 479 -21.12 50.75 13.07
N ALA A 480 -19.98 51.13 13.65
CA ALA A 480 -19.94 52.02 14.80
C ALA A 480 -20.56 53.40 14.50
N TYR A 481 -20.30 53.98 13.32
CA TYR A 481 -20.93 55.23 12.91
C TYR A 481 -22.44 55.07 12.70
N LEU A 482 -22.90 53.93 12.19
CA LEU A 482 -24.33 53.65 12.05
C LEU A 482 -25.01 53.53 13.42
N GLU A 483 -24.40 52.83 14.39
CA GLU A 483 -24.89 52.74 15.77
C GLU A 483 -25.00 54.11 16.46
N ASP A 484 -24.10 55.03 16.14
CA ASP A 484 -24.12 56.42 16.62
C ASP A 484 -25.11 57.32 15.84
N GLY A 485 -25.80 56.80 14.82
CA GLY A 485 -26.71 57.56 13.96
C GLY A 485 -26.02 58.43 12.90
N ASN A 486 -24.71 58.32 12.72
CA ASN A 486 -23.94 59.07 11.73
C ASN A 486 -23.88 58.34 10.38
N LYS A 487 -25.01 58.38 9.65
CA LYS A 487 -25.16 57.71 8.36
C LYS A 487 -24.16 58.17 7.30
N ASP A 488 -23.81 59.46 7.27
CA ASP A 488 -22.88 60.00 6.27
C ASP A 488 -21.48 59.43 6.43
N LYS A 489 -20.97 59.37 7.66
CA LYS A 489 -19.66 58.74 7.92
C LYS A 489 -19.68 57.23 7.68
N ALA A 490 -20.78 56.56 8.02
CA ALA A 490 -20.95 55.13 7.76
C ALA A 490 -20.90 54.84 6.25
N LYS A 491 -21.64 55.60 5.43
CA LYS A 491 -21.61 55.49 3.97
C LYS A 491 -20.24 55.80 3.39
N LEU A 492 -19.57 56.85 3.87
CA LEU A 492 -18.22 57.17 3.43
C LEU A 492 -17.26 55.99 3.65
N CYS A 493 -17.29 55.34 4.82
CA CYS A 493 -16.47 54.15 5.07
C CYS A 493 -16.73 53.05 4.04
N LEU A 494 -18.00 52.74 3.79
CA LEU A 494 -18.41 51.69 2.85
C LEU A 494 -18.10 52.04 1.39
N GLU A 495 -18.21 53.31 1.01
CA GLU A 495 -17.84 53.81 -0.31
C GLU A 495 -16.33 53.67 -0.54
N ARG A 496 -15.52 54.08 0.43
CA ARG A 496 -14.05 53.97 0.33
C ARG A 496 -13.60 52.51 0.30
N LEU A 497 -14.30 51.60 0.98
CA LEU A 497 -14.11 50.15 0.82
C LEU A 497 -14.42 49.70 -0.61
N ALA A 498 -15.57 50.09 -1.17
CA ALA A 498 -15.98 49.70 -2.52
C ALA A 498 -15.05 50.21 -3.62
N VAL A 499 -14.58 51.45 -3.50
CA VAL A 499 -13.86 52.15 -4.57
C VAL A 499 -12.35 51.92 -4.50
N LYS A 500 -11.77 51.86 -3.29
CA LYS A 500 -10.30 51.91 -3.12
C LYS A 500 -9.72 50.76 -2.30
N TRP A 501 -10.27 50.48 -1.13
CA TRP A 501 -9.59 49.63 -0.13
C TRP A 501 -9.96 48.15 -0.19
N ASP A 502 -11.08 47.80 -0.83
CA ASP A 502 -11.54 46.42 -0.98
C ASP A 502 -12.47 46.25 -2.22
N PRO A 503 -12.01 46.63 -3.42
CA PRO A 503 -12.84 46.69 -4.62
C PRO A 503 -13.34 45.31 -5.08
N ILE A 504 -12.68 44.23 -4.67
CA ILE A 504 -13.14 42.85 -4.96
C ILE A 504 -14.53 42.57 -4.36
N ARG A 505 -14.90 43.25 -3.27
CA ARG A 505 -16.21 43.16 -2.62
C ARG A 505 -17.07 44.40 -2.86
N ALA A 506 -16.80 45.20 -3.90
CA ALA A 506 -17.56 46.42 -4.18
C ALA A 506 -19.08 46.20 -4.23
N GLY A 507 -19.55 45.10 -4.83
CA GLY A 507 -20.97 44.74 -4.85
C GLY A 507 -21.57 44.56 -3.44
N TYR A 508 -20.82 43.94 -2.52
CA TYR A 508 -21.23 43.78 -1.12
C TYR A 508 -21.27 45.12 -0.38
N TRP A 509 -20.26 45.98 -0.56
CA TRP A 509 -20.23 47.29 0.09
C TRP A 509 -21.31 48.24 -0.41
N ASN A 510 -21.60 48.22 -1.71
CA ASN A 510 -22.71 48.97 -2.29
C ASN A 510 -24.06 48.49 -1.75
N TYR A 511 -24.24 47.18 -1.59
CA TYR A 511 -25.42 46.62 -0.91
C TYR A 511 -25.51 47.09 0.56
N ARG A 512 -24.41 47.04 1.31
CA ARG A 512 -24.35 47.55 2.70
C ARG A 512 -24.69 49.04 2.79
N GLN A 513 -24.30 49.87 1.81
CA GLN A 513 -24.69 51.29 1.77
C GLN A 513 -26.19 51.47 1.62
N GLN A 514 -26.85 50.66 0.77
CA GLN A 514 -28.30 50.69 0.62
C GLN A 514 -29.02 50.34 1.93
N LEU A 515 -28.45 49.44 2.75
CA LEU A 515 -29.02 49.13 4.06
C LEU A 515 -28.94 50.31 5.05
N VAL A 516 -27.91 51.16 4.94
CA VAL A 516 -27.79 52.38 5.76
C VAL A 516 -28.90 53.41 5.44
N ASP A 517 -29.40 53.43 4.20
CA ASP A 517 -30.52 54.29 3.82
C ASP A 517 -31.83 53.89 4.51
N VAL A 518 -32.00 52.57 4.72
CA VAL A 518 -33.24 51.98 5.24
C VAL A 518 -33.25 51.84 6.77
N ALA A 519 -32.07 51.65 7.39
CA ALA A 519 -31.88 51.61 8.84
C ALA A 519 -32.05 52.99 9.47
#